data_AF-A0A1F1G9P1-F1
#
_entry.id   AF-A0A1F1G9P1-F1
#
_cell.length_a   1.000
_cell.length_b   1.000
_cell.length_c   1.000
_cell.angle_alpha   90.00
_cell.angle_beta   90.00
_cell.angle_gamma   90.00
#
_symmetry.space_group_name_H-M   'P 1'
#
loop_
_entity.id
_entity.type
_entity.pdbx_description
1 polymer ?
#
loop_
_entity_poly.entity_id
_entity_poly.type
_entity_poly.pdbx_seq_one_letter_code
_entity_poly.pdbx_strand_id
1 'polypeptide(L)'
;MNPLHAHTTPIPTPLWVRLGASLLAGAAVAVGTSRIHFGLALGLSLVFILAACTLVFLHPYRQRMREFAEDHNVSLLPSVAQLLPLMVLWLAIMIAPLIALPAWGSALVWALVFVAAFLLFPHVDGSRKLAYA
;
A
#
# COMPACT_ATOMS: atom_id res chain seq x y z
N MET A 1 -6.70 15.61 30.81
CA MET A 1 -5.93 14.98 29.72
C MET A 1 -6.92 14.51 28.67
N ASN A 2 -6.83 15.02 27.43
CA ASN A 2 -7.74 14.63 26.35
C ASN A 2 -7.35 13.24 25.82
N PRO A 3 -8.23 12.22 25.88
CA PRO A 3 -7.92 10.84 25.50
C PRO A 3 -7.71 10.63 23.98
N LEU A 4 -7.81 11.69 23.17
CA LEU A 4 -7.72 11.63 21.70
C LEU A 4 -6.28 11.69 21.15
N HIS A 5 -5.27 11.96 21.98
CA HIS A 5 -3.86 12.07 21.55
C HIS A 5 -2.93 10.99 22.12
N ALA A 6 -3.47 9.95 22.78
CA ALA A 6 -2.67 9.03 23.60
C ALA A 6 -1.86 7.99 22.81
N HIS A 7 -2.24 7.68 21.57
CA HIS A 7 -1.65 6.57 20.81
C HIS A 7 -0.69 7.08 19.73
N THR A 8 0.53 7.44 20.13
CA THR A 8 1.63 7.72 19.19
C THR A 8 2.13 6.41 18.60
N THR A 9 2.24 6.32 17.27
CA THR A 9 2.83 5.14 16.62
C THR A 9 4.32 5.05 16.98
N PRO A 10 4.76 4.00 17.72
CA PRO A 10 6.14 3.92 18.19
C PRO A 10 7.14 3.76 17.03
N ILE A 11 6.75 3.02 15.99
CA ILE A 11 7.55 2.84 14.77
C ILE A 11 6.72 3.30 13.58
N PRO A 12 6.82 4.58 13.17
CA PRO A 12 6.10 5.07 12.00
C PRO A 12 6.66 4.46 10.71
N THR A 13 5.81 4.24 9.71
CA THR A 13 6.27 3.83 8.38
C THR A 13 7.25 4.88 7.83
N PRO A 14 8.46 4.48 7.39
CA PRO A 14 9.40 5.40 6.77
C PRO A 14 8.75 6.09 5.56
N LEU A 15 8.89 7.43 5.49
CA LEU A 15 8.21 8.23 4.47
C LEU A 15 8.54 7.76 3.05
N TRP A 16 9.79 7.40 2.78
CA TRP A 16 10.24 6.93 1.47
C TRP A 16 9.64 5.58 1.07
N VAL A 17 9.49 4.65 2.01
CA VAL A 17 8.83 3.35 1.78
C VAL A 17 7.35 3.59 1.47
N ARG A 18 6.71 4.45 2.27
CA ARG A 18 5.29 4.81 2.11
C ARG A 18 5.04 5.47 0.75
N LEU A 19 5.85 6.45 0.37
CA LEU A 19 5.76 7.14 -0.93
C LEU A 19 6.03 6.16 -2.08
N GLY A 20 7.13 5.41 -2.02
CA GLY A 20 7.54 4.52 -3.09
C GLY A 20 6.51 3.41 -3.34
N ALA A 21 6.05 2.75 -2.28
CA ALA A 21 5.06 1.69 -2.41
C ALA A 21 3.69 2.21 -2.86
N SER A 22 3.28 3.40 -2.43
CA SER A 22 2.04 4.04 -2.91
C SER A 22 2.14 4.46 -4.38
N LEU A 23 3.32 4.94 -4.81
CA LEU A 23 3.57 5.31 -6.21
C LEU A 23 3.51 4.10 -7.12
N LEU A 24 4.09 2.98 -6.68
CA LEU A 24 4.05 1.70 -7.39
C LEU A 24 2.64 1.10 -7.42
N ALA A 25 1.88 1.19 -6.33
CA ALA A 25 0.48 0.77 -6.30
C ALA A 25 -0.38 1.58 -7.28
N GLY A 26 -0.20 2.90 -7.32
CA GLY A 26 -0.85 3.75 -8.33
C GLY A 26 -0.46 3.37 -9.75
N ALA A 27 0.82 3.10 -10.00
CA ALA A 27 1.33 2.72 -11.32
C ALA A 27 0.75 1.37 -11.79
N ALA A 28 0.61 0.41 -10.86
CA ALA A 28 0.02 -0.89 -11.14
C ALA A 28 -1.42 -0.79 -11.66
N VAL A 29 -2.23 0.12 -11.13
CA VAL A 29 -3.61 0.34 -11.59
C VAL A 29 -3.63 1.18 -12.88
N ALA A 30 -2.86 2.26 -12.93
CA ALA A 30 -2.87 3.21 -14.04
C ALA A 30 -2.46 2.59 -15.38
N VAL A 31 -1.47 1.70 -15.35
CA VAL A 31 -1.05 0.95 -16.53
C VAL A 31 -2.18 0.07 -17.07
N GLY A 32 -2.99 -0.53 -16.20
CA GLY A 32 -4.18 -1.27 -16.60
C GLY A 32 -5.19 -0.38 -17.34
N THR A 33 -5.41 0.86 -16.88
CA THR A 33 -6.36 1.79 -17.51
C THR A 33 -5.86 2.46 -18.80
N SER A 34 -4.61 2.18 -19.20
CA SER A 34 -3.95 2.82 -20.33
C SER A 34 -4.25 2.09 -21.65
N ARG A 35 -4.14 2.81 -22.77
CA ARG A 35 -4.33 2.26 -24.13
C ARG A 35 -3.13 1.46 -24.62
N ILE A 36 -2.73 0.45 -23.85
CA ILE A 36 -1.63 -0.46 -24.21
C ILE A 36 -2.18 -1.87 -24.35
N HIS A 37 -1.39 -2.76 -24.96
CA HIS A 37 -1.79 -4.15 -25.13
C HIS A 37 -2.03 -4.84 -23.77
N PHE A 38 -3.12 -5.59 -23.66
CA PHE A 38 -3.56 -6.24 -22.42
C PHE A 38 -2.45 -7.05 -21.73
N GLY A 39 -1.74 -7.89 -22.48
CA GLY A 39 -0.66 -8.71 -21.92
C GLY A 39 0.49 -7.87 -21.34
N LEU A 40 0.78 -6.72 -21.94
CA LEU A 40 1.81 -5.80 -21.45
C LEU A 40 1.33 -5.03 -20.22
N ALA A 41 0.05 -4.65 -20.18
CA ALA A 41 -0.56 -4.04 -19.01
C ALA A 41 -0.49 -4.96 -17.79
N LEU A 42 -0.91 -6.21 -17.93
CA LEU A 42 -0.83 -7.20 -16.86
C LEU A 42 0.61 -7.44 -16.38
N GLY A 43 1.56 -7.59 -17.32
CA GLY A 43 2.96 -7.81 -16.99
C GLY A 43 3.55 -6.64 -16.18
N LEU A 44 3.32 -5.41 -16.62
CA LEU A 44 3.78 -4.21 -15.91
C LEU A 44 3.09 -4.03 -14.56
N SER A 45 1.78 -4.25 -14.47
CA SER A 45 1.05 -4.20 -13.20
C SER A 45 1.63 -5.19 -12.19
N LEU A 46 1.95 -6.42 -12.61
CA LEU A 46 2.57 -7.42 -11.75
C LEU A 46 3.96 -6.97 -11.28
N VAL A 47 4.79 -6.44 -12.19
CA VAL A 47 6.13 -5.91 -11.85
C VAL A 47 6.04 -4.81 -10.81
N PHE A 48 5.11 -3.86 -10.95
CA PHE A 48 4.94 -2.79 -9.97
C PHE A 48 4.50 -3.29 -8.60
N ILE A 49 3.59 -4.27 -8.54
CA ILE A 49 3.17 -4.87 -7.27
C ILE A 49 4.30 -5.64 -6.61
N LEU A 50 5.06 -6.43 -7.37
CA LEU A 50 6.23 -7.13 -6.85
C LEU A 50 7.27 -6.14 -6.32
N ALA A 51 7.56 -5.07 -7.07
CA ALA A 51 8.48 -4.03 -6.62
C ALA A 51 8.00 -3.33 -5.33
N ALA A 52 6.68 -3.06 -5.21
CA ALA A 52 6.10 -2.45 -4.01
C ALA A 52 6.25 -3.39 -2.81
N CYS A 53 5.95 -4.68 -2.98
CA CYS A 53 6.14 -5.70 -1.96
C CYS A 53 7.62 -5.80 -1.56
N THR A 54 8.55 -5.88 -2.51
CA THR A 54 9.99 -5.95 -2.24
C THR A 54 10.47 -4.73 -1.45
N LEU A 55 10.05 -3.53 -1.84
CA LEU A 55 10.40 -2.29 -1.13
C LEU A 55 9.96 -2.34 0.34
N VAL A 56 8.77 -2.86 0.61
CA VAL A 56 8.22 -2.96 1.97
C VAL A 56 8.87 -4.06 2.79
N PHE A 57 8.96 -5.28 2.24
CA PHE A 57 9.41 -6.44 2.99
C PHE A 57 10.92 -6.47 3.21
N LEU A 58 11.70 -5.87 2.31
CA LEU A 58 13.15 -5.85 2.41
C LEU A 58 13.66 -4.68 3.28
N HIS A 59 12.80 -3.70 3.59
CA HIS A 59 13.23 -2.53 4.35
C HIS A 59 13.42 -2.87 5.85
N PRO A 60 14.53 -2.43 6.50
CA PRO A 60 14.87 -2.78 7.88
C PRO A 60 13.81 -2.45 8.94
N TYR A 61 12.91 -1.52 8.64
CA TYR A 61 11.81 -1.17 9.56
C TYR A 61 10.91 -2.38 9.89
N ARG A 62 10.76 -3.35 8.97
CA ARG A 62 9.98 -4.57 9.21
C ARG A 62 10.58 -5.44 10.31
N GLN A 63 11.90 -5.47 10.44
CA GLN A 63 12.59 -6.18 11.51
C GLN A 63 12.33 -5.49 12.86
N ARG A 64 12.47 -4.16 12.92
CA ARG A 64 12.17 -3.39 14.15
C ARG A 64 10.72 -3.54 14.61
N MET A 65 9.78 -3.64 13.68
CA MET A 65 8.37 -3.92 14.02
C MET A 65 8.17 -5.32 14.62
N ARG A 66 8.97 -6.31 14.20
CA ARG A 66 8.96 -7.67 14.75
C ARG A 66 9.52 -7.70 16.16
N GLU A 67 10.69 -7.10 16.36
CA GLU A 67 11.34 -6.98 17.66
C GLU A 67 10.40 -6.31 18.68
N PHE A 68 9.81 -5.16 18.32
CA PHE A 68 8.87 -4.47 19.20
C PHE A 68 7.64 -5.31 19.55
N ALA A 69 7.10 -6.05 18.57
CA ALA A 69 5.93 -6.89 18.79
C ALA A 69 6.23 -8.10 19.68
N GLU A 70 7.43 -8.68 19.57
CA GLU A 70 7.91 -9.75 20.45
C GLU A 70 8.09 -9.23 21.89
N ASP A 71 8.73 -8.08 22.05
CA ASP A 71 8.97 -7.45 23.37
C ASP A 71 7.66 -7.13 24.11
N HIS A 72 6.59 -6.79 23.39
CA HIS A 72 5.31 -6.38 23.95
C HIS A 72 4.22 -7.47 23.87
N ASN A 73 4.55 -8.68 23.40
CA ASN A 73 3.60 -9.78 23.16
C ASN A 73 2.39 -9.38 22.28
N VAL A 74 2.62 -8.53 21.27
CA VAL A 74 1.58 -8.02 20.36
C VAL A 74 1.57 -8.83 19.07
N SER A 75 0.37 -9.19 18.60
CA SER A 75 0.26 -9.91 17.32
C SER A 75 0.49 -9.00 16.12
N LEU A 76 1.40 -9.41 15.23
CA LEU A 76 1.60 -8.81 13.91
C LEU A 76 0.67 -9.37 12.83
N LEU A 77 -0.23 -10.30 13.20
CA LEU A 77 -1.13 -10.89 12.21
C LEU A 77 -2.03 -9.82 11.59
N PRO A 78 -2.19 -9.83 10.25
CA PRO A 78 -3.07 -8.89 9.59
C PRO A 78 -4.51 -9.15 10.02
N SER A 79 -5.22 -8.10 10.43
CA SER A 79 -6.65 -8.19 10.71
C SER A 79 -7.45 -8.01 9.43
N VAL A 80 -8.70 -8.49 9.41
CA VAL A 80 -9.61 -8.36 8.25
C VAL A 80 -9.71 -6.91 7.75
N ALA A 81 -9.81 -5.94 8.68
CA ALA A 81 -9.85 -4.52 8.34
C ALA A 81 -8.58 -4.01 7.60
N GLN A 82 -7.43 -4.65 7.80
CA GLN A 82 -6.18 -4.32 7.08
C GLN A 82 -6.10 -5.00 5.71
N LEU A 83 -6.81 -6.11 5.52
CA LEU A 83 -6.92 -6.78 4.23
C LEU A 83 -7.88 -6.04 3.30
N LEU A 84 -8.87 -5.32 3.84
CA LEU A 84 -9.87 -4.62 3.03
C LEU A 84 -9.26 -3.64 1.99
N PRO A 85 -8.32 -2.74 2.34
CA PRO A 85 -7.66 -1.89 1.33
C PRO A 85 -6.91 -2.68 0.25
N LEU A 86 -6.30 -3.82 0.61
CA LEU A 86 -5.60 -4.68 -0.35
C LEU A 86 -6.58 -5.34 -1.32
N MET A 87 -7.76 -5.75 -0.85
CA MET A 87 -8.82 -6.30 -1.70
C MET A 87 -9.38 -5.25 -2.66
N VAL A 88 -9.54 -4.00 -2.20
CA VAL A 88 -9.95 -2.89 -3.06
C VAL A 88 -8.89 -2.60 -4.12
N LEU A 89 -7.60 -2.56 -3.74
CA LEU A 89 -6.51 -2.38 -4.70
C LEU A 89 -6.46 -3.53 -5.72
N TRP A 90 -6.59 -4.78 -5.26
CA TRP A 90 -6.64 -5.95 -6.13
C TRP A 90 -7.78 -5.85 -7.13
N LEU A 91 -8.98 -5.50 -6.67
CA LEU A 91 -10.15 -5.35 -7.54
C LEU A 91 -9.93 -4.23 -8.57
N ALA A 92 -9.33 -3.11 -8.15
CA ALA A 92 -8.98 -2.02 -9.07
C ALA A 92 -8.03 -2.48 -10.18
N ILE A 93 -7.02 -3.30 -9.85
CA ILE A 93 -6.09 -3.88 -10.83
C ILE A 93 -6.82 -4.84 -11.79
N MET A 94 -7.76 -5.64 -11.30
CA MET A 94 -8.53 -6.58 -12.14
C MET A 94 -9.47 -5.87 -13.11
N ILE A 95 -10.07 -4.75 -12.69
CA ILE A 95 -11.01 -3.99 -13.52
C ILE A 95 -10.28 -3.02 -14.47
N ALA A 96 -9.11 -2.51 -14.08
CA ALA A 96 -8.38 -1.49 -14.84
C ALA A 96 -8.18 -1.81 -16.34
N PRO A 97 -7.80 -3.03 -16.76
CA PRO A 97 -7.63 -3.40 -18.17
C PRO A 97 -8.91 -3.36 -19.01
N LEU A 98 -10.09 -3.33 -18.37
CA LEU A 98 -11.37 -3.17 -19.06
C LEU A 98 -11.64 -1.71 -19.46
N ILE A 99 -10.79 -0.78 -19.02
CA ILE A 99 -10.94 0.67 -19.21
C ILE A 99 -9.80 1.17 -20.11
N ALA A 100 -10.13 1.93 -21.15
CA ALA A 100 -9.15 2.46 -22.12
C ALA A 100 -9.11 4.01 -22.09
N LEU A 101 -8.54 4.57 -21.02
CA LEU A 101 -8.45 6.02 -20.83
C LEU A 101 -7.34 6.64 -21.70
N PRO A 102 -7.50 7.92 -22.11
CA PRO A 102 -6.37 8.70 -22.61
C PRO A 102 -5.31 8.89 -21.51
N ALA A 103 -4.08 9.24 -21.88
CA ALA A 103 -2.94 9.32 -20.95
C ALA A 103 -3.21 10.20 -19.71
N TRP A 104 -3.91 11.34 -19.88
CA TRP A 104 -4.28 12.20 -18.76
C TRP A 104 -5.29 11.53 -17.80
N GLY A 105 -6.17 10.68 -18.32
CA GLY A 105 -7.13 9.92 -17.51
C GLY A 105 -6.45 8.85 -16.68
N SER A 106 -5.50 8.10 -17.27
CA SER A 106 -4.66 7.16 -16.53
C SER A 106 -3.81 7.87 -15.47
N ALA A 107 -3.33 9.08 -15.74
CA ALA A 107 -2.59 9.89 -14.76
C ALA A 107 -3.46 10.33 -13.58
N LEU A 108 -4.75 10.62 -13.80
CA LEU A 108 -5.69 10.89 -12.71
C LEU A 108 -5.96 9.64 -11.86
N VAL A 109 -6.15 8.47 -12.50
CA VAL A 109 -6.30 7.19 -11.79
C VAL A 109 -5.06 6.91 -10.94
N TRP A 110 -3.87 7.10 -11.52
CA TRP A 110 -2.61 6.99 -10.79
C TRP A 110 -2.59 7.87 -9.54
N ALA A 111 -2.93 9.16 -9.68
CA ALA A 111 -2.90 10.12 -8.57
C ALA A 111 -3.91 9.76 -7.47
N LEU A 112 -5.13 9.34 -7.85
CA LEU A 112 -6.17 8.93 -6.89
C LEU A 112 -5.74 7.70 -6.10
N VAL A 113 -5.25 6.66 -6.79
CA VAL A 113 -4.78 5.44 -6.14
C VAL A 113 -3.54 5.71 -5.29
N PHE A 114 -2.63 6.56 -5.76
CA PHE A 114 -1.46 6.99 -4.99
C PHE A 114 -1.86 7.65 -3.67
N VAL A 115 -2.77 8.64 -3.71
CA VAL A 115 -3.23 9.34 -2.49
C VAL A 115 -3.95 8.36 -1.56
N ALA A 116 -4.84 7.53 -2.08
CA ALA A 116 -5.55 6.54 -1.27
C ALA A 116 -4.58 5.52 -0.62
N ALA A 117 -3.66 4.96 -1.40
CA ALA A 117 -2.65 4.04 -0.92
C ALA A 117 -1.75 4.70 0.13
N PHE A 118 -1.35 5.95 -0.10
CA PHE A 118 -0.52 6.70 0.84
C PHE A 118 -1.25 6.88 2.18
N LEU A 119 -2.52 7.29 2.18
CA LEU A 119 -3.30 7.49 3.41
C LEU A 119 -3.56 6.17 4.16
N LEU A 120 -3.85 5.09 3.43
CA LEU A 120 -4.17 3.79 4.02
C LEU A 120 -2.94 2.98 4.43
N PHE A 121 -1.76 3.32 3.91
CA PHE A 121 -0.52 2.57 4.12
C PHE A 121 -0.22 2.20 5.58
N PRO A 122 -0.27 3.14 6.55
CA PRO A 122 0.06 2.83 7.95
C PRO A 122 -0.91 1.85 8.61
N HIS A 123 -2.12 1.70 8.05
CA HIS A 123 -3.09 0.71 8.48
C HIS A 123 -2.76 -0.65 7.89
N VAL A 124 -2.43 -0.70 6.58
CA VAL A 124 -2.14 -1.94 5.85
C VAL A 124 -0.84 -2.58 6.33
N ASP A 125 0.21 -1.79 6.55
CA ASP A 125 1.51 -2.31 6.98
C ASP A 125 1.55 -2.72 8.45
N GLY A 126 0.55 -2.33 9.24
CA GLY A 126 0.40 -2.66 10.66
C GLY A 126 1.18 -1.74 11.60
N SER A 127 1.87 -0.72 11.12
CA SER A 127 2.56 0.26 11.97
C SER A 127 1.61 0.95 12.94
N ARG A 128 0.37 1.22 12.51
CA ARG A 128 -0.65 1.83 13.37
C ARG A 128 -1.20 0.89 14.46
N LYS A 129 -1.13 -0.43 14.26
CA LYS A 129 -1.51 -1.40 15.32
C LYS A 129 -0.58 -1.32 16.53
N LEU A 130 0.69 -1.02 16.30
CA LEU A 130 1.68 -0.88 17.37
C LEU A 130 1.37 0.29 18.32
N ALA A 131 0.52 1.25 17.92
CA ALA A 131 0.10 2.33 18.80
C ALA A 131 -0.93 1.89 19.86
N TYR A 132 -1.55 0.72 19.67
CA TYR A 132 -2.55 0.12 20.57
C TYR A 132 -2.01 -1.11 21.31
N ALA A 133 -0.69 -1.33 21.22
CA ALA A 133 0.05 -2.29 22.03
C ALA A 133 0.09 -1.86 23.51
#